data_AF-A0A3B3IDH7-F1
#
_entry.id   AF-A0A3B3IDH7-F1
#
_cell.length_a   1.000
_cell.length_b   1.000
_cell.length_c   1.000
_cell.angle_alpha   90.00
_cell.angle_beta   90.00
_cell.angle_gamma   90.00
#
_symmetry.space_group_name_H-M   'P 1'
#
loop_
_entity.id
_entity.type
_entity.pdbx_description
1 polymer ?
#
loop_
_entity_poly.entity_id
_entity_poly.type
_entity_poly.pdbx_seq_one_letter_code
_entity_poly.pdbx_strand_id
1 'polypeptide(L)'
;MASQGPSLLKAGLLMLLAAQILPPASGCNRGAYEIKIDEFCQAKFRLDMMGLERSAWCSWPTTMKIYEELTNCTHQVALKMDCFWPNAVVDHFFMRVHTDYFSDCALTGRLLHDPPISILAPFIAVPVLMTLLMTAAVVWRSKRTEGML
;
A
#
# COMPACT_ATOMS: atom_id res chain seq x y z
N MET A 1 -56.05 16.24 26.88
CA MET A 1 -55.42 16.44 25.55
C MET A 1 -54.33 17.48 25.73
N ALA A 2 -53.11 17.04 26.04
CA ALA A 2 -52.02 17.93 26.48
C ALA A 2 -51.27 18.55 25.30
N SER A 3 -51.09 19.86 25.40
CA SER A 3 -50.39 20.78 24.51
C SER A 3 -48.99 20.27 24.10
N GLN A 4 -48.87 19.73 22.88
CA GLN A 4 -47.58 19.32 22.27
C GLN A 4 -47.06 20.31 21.21
N GLY A 5 -47.88 21.26 20.77
CA GLY A 5 -47.56 22.22 19.71
C GLY A 5 -46.39 23.19 19.98
N PRO A 6 -46.31 23.86 21.15
CA PRO A 6 -45.28 24.89 21.38
C PRO A 6 -43.90 24.30 21.68
N SER A 7 -43.82 23.04 22.11
CA SER A 7 -42.56 22.33 22.39
C SER A 7 -41.87 21.88 21.10
N LEU A 8 -42.64 21.35 20.13
CA LEU A 8 -42.13 20.93 18.83
C LEU A 8 -41.64 22.12 17.99
N LEU A 9 -42.33 23.26 18.06
CA LEU A 9 -41.95 24.47 17.34
C LEU A 9 -40.64 25.07 17.87
N LYS A 10 -40.47 25.11 19.21
CA LYS A 10 -39.22 25.53 19.84
C LYS A 10 -38.06 24.57 19.56
N ALA A 11 -38.33 23.26 19.59
CA ALA A 11 -37.34 22.25 19.23
C ALA A 11 -36.93 22.37 17.75
N GLY A 12 -37.88 22.57 16.84
CA GLY A 12 -37.60 22.81 15.43
C GLY A 12 -36.79 24.07 15.18
N LEU A 13 -37.10 25.17 15.89
CA LEU A 13 -36.35 26.42 15.80
C LEU A 13 -34.91 26.28 16.33
N LEU A 14 -34.72 25.55 17.43
CA LEU A 14 -33.40 25.24 17.99
C LEU A 14 -32.56 24.37 17.04
N MET A 15 -33.17 23.38 16.38
CA MET A 15 -32.50 22.53 15.39
C MET A 15 -32.10 23.32 14.14
N LEU A 16 -32.96 24.23 13.67
CA LEU A 16 -32.66 25.12 12.56
C LEU A 16 -31.52 26.07 12.91
N LEU A 17 -31.52 26.67 14.10
CA LEU A 17 -30.43 27.54 14.56
C LEU A 17 -29.12 26.75 14.69
N ALA A 18 -29.15 25.52 15.22
CA ALA A 18 -27.97 24.65 15.31
C ALA A 18 -27.38 24.28 13.93
N ALA A 19 -28.24 24.04 12.92
CA ALA A 19 -27.82 23.76 11.54
C ALA A 19 -27.18 24.97 10.84
N GLN A 20 -27.39 26.19 11.35
CA GLN A 20 -26.81 27.43 10.81
C GLN A 20 -25.50 27.80 11.51
N ILE A 21 -25.28 27.26 12.72
CA ILE A 21 -24.09 27.49 13.55
C ILE A 21 -22.98 26.47 13.21
N LEU A 22 -23.34 25.23 12.85
CA LEU A 22 -22.37 24.29 12.29
C LEU A 22 -22.16 24.62 10.80
N PRO A 23 -20.95 25.03 10.37
CA PRO A 23 -20.66 25.04 8.95
C PRO A 23 -20.93 23.63 8.41
N PRO A 24 -21.59 23.47 7.24
CA PRO A 24 -21.60 22.17 6.60
C PRO A 24 -20.14 21.75 6.50
N ALA A 25 -19.80 20.56 7.01
CA ALA A 25 -18.53 19.97 6.65
C ALA A 25 -18.51 19.98 5.13
N SER A 26 -17.73 20.85 4.52
CA SER A 26 -17.60 20.90 3.07
C SER A 26 -16.98 19.59 2.69
N GLY A 27 -17.83 18.61 2.40
CA GLY A 27 -17.39 17.28 2.04
C GLY A 27 -16.48 17.38 0.82
N CYS A 28 -15.49 16.50 0.77
CA CYS A 28 -14.63 16.32 -0.39
C CYS A 28 -15.45 16.35 -1.69
N ASN A 29 -15.28 17.40 -2.51
CA ASN A 29 -15.89 17.43 -3.84
C ASN A 29 -15.09 16.49 -4.75
N ARG A 30 -15.64 15.30 -4.97
CA ARG A 30 -15.00 14.22 -5.72
C ARG A 30 -14.51 14.66 -7.12
N GLY A 31 -15.33 15.41 -7.86
CA GLY A 31 -14.98 15.85 -9.20
C GLY A 31 -13.87 16.91 -9.20
N ALA A 32 -13.95 17.88 -8.29
CA ALA A 32 -12.88 18.87 -8.13
C ALA A 32 -11.56 18.20 -7.67
N TYR A 33 -11.66 17.20 -6.80
CA TYR A 33 -10.51 16.43 -6.32
C TYR A 33 -9.83 15.65 -7.47
N GLU A 34 -10.60 14.98 -8.33
CA GLU A 34 -10.08 14.27 -9.50
C GLU A 34 -9.36 15.22 -10.47
N ILE A 35 -9.96 16.36 -10.79
CA ILE A 35 -9.34 17.39 -11.65
C ILE A 35 -8.01 17.86 -11.06
N LYS A 36 -7.96 18.08 -9.74
CA LYS A 36 -6.73 18.54 -9.07
C LYS A 36 -5.63 17.48 -9.05
N ILE A 37 -5.98 16.20 -8.95
CA ILE A 37 -5.03 15.10 -9.09
C ILE A 37 -4.44 15.08 -10.52
N ASP A 38 -5.29 15.19 -11.55
CA ASP A 38 -4.84 15.14 -12.94
C ASP A 38 -3.93 16.34 -13.27
N GLU A 39 -4.35 17.56 -12.90
CA GLU A 39 -3.61 18.80 -13.15
C GLU A 39 -2.24 18.83 -12.47
N PHE A 40 -2.14 18.41 -11.20
CA PHE A 40 -0.92 18.58 -10.41
C PHE A 40 -0.05 17.33 -10.33
N CYS A 41 -0.67 16.16 -10.17
CA CYS A 41 0.05 14.92 -9.90
C CYS A 41 0.29 14.13 -11.18
N GLN A 42 -0.76 13.92 -11.99
CA GLN A 42 -0.66 13.13 -13.21
C GLN A 42 0.25 13.81 -14.25
N ALA A 43 0.09 15.12 -14.45
CA ALA A 43 0.91 15.88 -15.40
C ALA A 43 2.41 15.75 -15.11
N LYS A 44 2.83 15.90 -13.85
CA LYS A 44 4.23 15.73 -13.43
C LYS A 44 4.69 14.29 -13.61
N PHE A 45 3.92 13.33 -13.13
CA PHE A 45 4.26 11.91 -13.24
C PHE A 45 4.46 11.49 -14.71
N ARG A 46 3.60 11.95 -15.60
CA ARG A 46 3.71 11.71 -17.04
C ARG A 46 5.04 12.22 -17.61
N LEU A 47 5.45 13.43 -17.23
CA LEU A 47 6.73 14.01 -17.66
C LEU A 47 7.92 13.20 -17.15
N ASP A 48 7.90 12.82 -15.87
CA ASP A 48 8.96 12.01 -15.25
C ASP A 48 9.07 10.63 -15.93
N MET A 49 7.94 9.98 -16.22
CA MET A 49 7.90 8.68 -16.91
C MET A 49 8.31 8.76 -18.38
N MET A 50 8.01 9.88 -19.07
CA MET A 50 8.48 10.14 -20.44
C MET A 50 9.98 10.37 -20.53
N GLY A 51 10.61 10.81 -19.44
CA GLY A 51 12.06 10.94 -19.33
C GLY A 51 12.80 9.59 -19.23
N LEU A 52 12.08 8.50 -19.01
CA LEU A 52 12.62 7.14 -18.93
C LEU A 52 12.39 6.37 -20.23
N GLU A 53 13.32 5.47 -20.55
CA GLU A 53 13.07 4.44 -21.56
C GLU A 53 11.95 3.50 -21.09
N ARG A 54 11.10 3.02 -22.01
CA ARG A 54 10.00 2.10 -21.69
C ARG A 54 10.46 0.81 -20.99
N SER A 55 11.65 0.30 -21.34
CA SER A 55 12.26 -0.86 -20.67
C SER A 55 12.50 -0.62 -19.17
N ALA A 56 12.72 0.63 -18.77
CA ALA A 56 12.98 1.00 -17.38
C ALA A 56 11.70 1.17 -16.54
N TRP A 57 10.51 1.20 -17.16
CA TRP A 57 9.24 1.33 -16.43
C TRP A 57 9.04 0.18 -15.43
N CYS A 58 9.45 -1.04 -15.79
CA CYS A 58 9.33 -2.21 -14.92
C CYS A 58 10.44 -2.34 -13.86
N SER A 59 11.45 -1.46 -13.88
CA SER A 59 12.51 -1.42 -12.88
C SER A 59 12.05 -0.64 -11.65
N TRP A 60 11.76 -1.34 -10.54
CA TRP A 60 11.36 -0.65 -9.30
C TRP A 60 12.39 0.35 -8.80
N PRO A 61 13.69 0.01 -8.69
CA PRO A 61 14.67 0.97 -8.17
C PRO A 61 14.73 2.26 -8.99
N THR A 62 14.36 2.18 -10.28
CA THR A 62 14.29 3.33 -11.18
C THR A 62 13.01 4.14 -10.97
N THR A 63 11.85 3.49 -10.85
CA THR A 63 10.55 4.16 -10.80
C THR A 63 10.05 4.49 -9.38
N MET A 64 10.68 3.91 -8.34
CA MET A 64 10.27 4.06 -6.94
C MET A 64 10.14 5.52 -6.52
N LYS A 65 11.16 6.33 -6.79
CA LYS A 65 11.15 7.75 -6.39
C LYS A 65 10.05 8.54 -7.08
N ILE A 66 9.84 8.31 -8.38
CA ILE A 66 8.78 8.98 -9.16
C ILE A 66 7.39 8.60 -8.63
N TYR A 67 7.20 7.31 -8.31
CA TYR A 67 5.94 6.81 -7.77
C TYR A 67 5.68 7.29 -6.33
N GLU A 68 6.72 7.41 -5.50
CA GLU A 68 6.64 8.00 -4.16
C GLU A 68 6.23 9.48 -4.24
N GLU A 69 6.84 10.25 -5.16
CA GLU A 69 6.46 11.64 -5.40
C GLU A 69 5.00 11.77 -5.88
N LEU A 70 4.54 10.87 -6.75
CA LEU A 70 3.13 10.81 -7.16
C LEU A 70 2.20 10.54 -5.97
N THR A 71 2.55 9.56 -5.13
CA THR A 71 1.79 9.19 -3.93
C THR A 71 1.69 10.36 -2.97
N ASN A 72 2.81 11.00 -2.66
CA ASN A 72 2.85 12.17 -1.80
C ASN A 72 2.05 13.35 -2.38
N CYS A 73 2.09 13.55 -3.70
CA CYS A 73 1.26 14.56 -4.37
C CYS A 73 -0.24 14.30 -4.15
N THR A 74 -0.72 13.08 -4.41
CA THR A 74 -2.15 12.74 -4.23
C THR A 74 -2.60 12.90 -2.78
N HIS A 75 -1.73 12.58 -1.82
CA HIS A 75 -1.96 12.78 -0.39
C HIS A 75 -2.05 14.27 -0.03
N GLN A 76 -1.11 15.10 -0.52
CA GLN A 76 -1.14 16.55 -0.34
C GLN A 76 -2.39 17.20 -0.94
N VAL A 77 -2.80 16.78 -2.14
CA VAL A 77 -4.05 17.27 -2.75
C VAL A 77 -5.25 16.85 -1.92
N ALA A 78 -5.27 15.62 -1.37
CA ALA A 78 -6.36 15.17 -0.50
C ALA A 78 -6.48 16.07 0.74
N LEU A 79 -5.36 16.32 1.42
CA LEU A 79 -5.32 17.20 2.59
C LEU A 79 -5.79 18.63 2.27
N LYS A 80 -5.37 19.20 1.14
CA LYS A 80 -5.77 20.56 0.73
C LYS A 80 -7.24 20.68 0.34
N MET A 81 -7.86 19.57 -0.05
CA MET A 81 -9.26 19.50 -0.48
C MET A 81 -10.18 18.94 0.62
N ASP A 82 -9.67 18.79 1.84
CA ASP A 82 -10.37 18.18 2.98
C ASP A 82 -10.96 16.79 2.66
N CYS A 83 -10.21 16.01 1.87
CA CYS A 83 -10.53 14.64 1.49
C CYS A 83 -9.72 13.64 2.33
N PHE A 84 -10.37 12.55 2.75
CA PHE A 84 -9.67 11.41 3.36
C PHE A 84 -8.79 10.70 2.32
N TRP A 85 -7.59 10.26 2.72
CA TRP A 85 -6.68 9.49 1.86
C TRP A 85 -6.32 8.17 2.57
N PRO A 86 -6.37 7.01 1.91
CA PRO A 86 -6.82 6.79 0.52
C PRO A 86 -8.34 6.81 0.36
N ASN A 87 -8.82 6.99 -0.86
CA ASN A 87 -10.26 6.94 -1.20
C ASN A 87 -10.47 6.44 -2.64
N ALA A 88 -11.74 6.21 -3.03
CA ALA A 88 -12.09 5.64 -4.33
C ALA A 88 -11.66 6.45 -5.57
N VAL A 89 -11.39 7.76 -5.46
CA VAL A 89 -10.80 8.55 -6.56
C VAL A 89 -9.35 8.17 -6.75
N VAL A 90 -8.59 8.13 -5.65
CA VAL A 90 -7.17 7.76 -5.65
C VAL A 90 -6.98 6.33 -6.11
N ASP A 91 -7.86 5.41 -5.69
CA ASP A 91 -7.81 4.00 -6.12
C ASP A 91 -7.97 3.89 -7.64
N HIS A 92 -8.99 4.53 -8.21
CA HIS A 92 -9.20 4.55 -9.67
C HIS A 92 -8.04 5.21 -10.42
N PHE A 93 -7.51 6.30 -9.87
CA PHE A 93 -6.37 7.01 -10.43
C PHE A 93 -5.14 6.11 -10.51
N PHE A 94 -4.76 5.44 -9.41
CA PHE A 94 -3.61 4.53 -9.40
C PHE A 94 -3.84 3.30 -10.27
N MET A 95 -5.06 2.76 -10.33
CA MET A 95 -5.39 1.67 -11.25
C MET A 95 -5.16 2.08 -12.71
N ARG A 96 -5.51 3.32 -13.10
CA ARG A 96 -5.22 3.85 -14.44
C ARG A 96 -3.72 3.99 -14.67
N VAL A 97 -2.98 4.53 -13.71
CA VAL A 97 -1.51 4.61 -13.78
C VAL A 97 -0.87 3.24 -13.97
N HIS A 98 -1.30 2.23 -13.21
CA HIS A 98 -0.80 0.85 -13.38
C HIS A 98 -1.16 0.25 -14.73
N THR A 99 -2.36 0.52 -15.23
CA THR A 99 -2.79 0.05 -16.56
C THR A 99 -1.99 0.73 -17.68
N ASP A 100 -1.71 2.02 -17.56
CA ASP A 100 -1.08 2.80 -18.64
C ASP A 100 0.45 2.62 -18.71
N TYR A 101 1.10 2.45 -17.55
CA TYR A 101 2.58 2.45 -17.45
C TYR A 101 3.18 1.12 -17.01
N PHE A 102 2.41 0.25 -16.36
CA PHE A 102 2.94 -0.95 -15.71
C PHE A 102 2.21 -2.24 -16.13
N SER A 103 1.40 -2.22 -17.20
CA SER A 103 0.61 -3.38 -17.66
C SER A 103 1.43 -4.62 -17.96
N ASP A 104 2.62 -4.43 -18.51
CA ASP A 104 3.50 -5.52 -18.98
C ASP A 104 4.55 -5.90 -17.93
N CYS A 105 4.52 -5.26 -16.76
CA CYS A 105 5.51 -5.49 -15.73
C CYS A 105 5.17 -6.72 -14.91
N ALA A 106 6.10 -7.68 -14.88
CA ALA A 106 5.97 -8.84 -14.03
C ALA A 106 6.05 -8.44 -12.55
N LEU A 107 5.18 -9.00 -11.71
CA LEU A 107 5.18 -8.82 -10.25
C LEU A 107 6.40 -9.48 -9.57
N THR A 108 7.23 -10.18 -10.33
CA THR A 108 8.39 -10.94 -9.84
C THR A 108 9.37 -10.02 -9.10
N GLY A 109 9.63 -10.35 -7.84
CA GLY A 109 10.60 -9.66 -6.99
C GLY A 109 10.01 -8.63 -6.01
N ARG A 110 8.72 -8.32 -6.06
CA ARG A 110 8.05 -7.49 -5.03
C ARG A 110 7.15 -8.25 -4.07
N LEU A 111 6.65 -9.42 -4.48
CA LEU A 111 5.88 -10.26 -3.59
C LEU A 111 6.86 -11.02 -2.70
N LEU A 112 6.87 -10.70 -1.41
CA LEU A 112 7.58 -11.50 -0.43
C LEU A 112 6.91 -12.88 -0.41
N HIS A 113 7.56 -13.84 -1.05
CA HIS A 113 7.09 -15.21 -1.16
C HIS A 113 8.25 -16.14 -0.86
N ASP A 114 7.94 -17.28 -0.27
CA ASP A 114 8.93 -18.33 -0.06
C ASP A 114 9.51 -18.78 -1.41
N PRO A 115 10.80 -19.12 -1.46
CA PRO A 115 11.38 -19.69 -2.67
C PRO A 115 10.67 -21.02 -3.01
N PRO A 116 10.64 -21.41 -4.29
CA PRO A 116 10.03 -22.67 -4.69
C PRO A 116 10.62 -23.84 -3.91
N ILE A 117 9.80 -24.86 -3.61
CA ILE A 117 10.18 -26.02 -2.77
C ILE A 117 11.45 -26.72 -3.28
N SER A 118 11.69 -26.71 -4.60
CA SER A 118 12.90 -27.24 -5.22
C SER A 118 14.19 -26.58 -4.73
N ILE A 119 14.12 -25.32 -4.31
CA ILE A 119 15.24 -24.57 -3.72
C ILE A 119 15.18 -24.64 -2.20
N LEU A 120 13.99 -24.49 -1.60
CA LEU A 120 13.84 -24.47 -0.15
C LEU A 120 14.20 -25.82 0.51
N ALA A 121 13.78 -26.94 -0.08
CA ALA A 121 13.96 -28.25 0.52
C ALA A 121 15.44 -28.67 0.65
N PRO A 122 16.32 -28.50 -0.37
CA PRO A 122 17.75 -28.75 -0.21
C PRO A 122 18.40 -27.88 0.87
N PHE A 123 18.01 -26.61 0.99
CA PHE A 123 18.53 -25.68 2.00
C PHE A 123 18.21 -26.13 3.43
N ILE A 124 17.09 -26.84 3.63
CA ILE A 124 16.73 -27.42 4.92
C ILE A 124 17.39 -28.79 5.11
N ALA A 125 17.36 -29.64 4.08
CA ALA A 125 17.84 -31.02 4.18
C ALA A 125 19.35 -31.12 4.39
N VAL A 126 20.15 -30.26 3.74
CA VAL A 126 21.62 -30.31 3.82
C VAL A 126 22.12 -30.02 5.24
N PRO A 127 21.72 -28.94 5.93
CA PRO A 127 22.11 -28.71 7.31
C PRO A 127 21.67 -29.82 8.27
N VAL A 128 20.45 -30.34 8.11
CA VAL A 128 19.93 -31.43 8.96
C VAL A 128 20.74 -32.71 8.75
N LEU A 129 21.03 -33.08 7.51
CA LEU A 129 21.85 -34.26 7.24
C LEU A 129 23.27 -34.08 7.78
N MET A 130 23.85 -32.89 7.63
CA MET A 130 25.19 -32.59 8.17
C MET A 130 25.23 -32.68 9.69
N THR A 131 24.23 -32.17 10.41
CA THR A 131 24.19 -32.29 11.88
C THR A 131 24.05 -33.75 12.32
N LEU A 132 23.23 -34.55 11.62
CA LEU A 132 23.10 -35.99 11.89
C LEU A 132 24.40 -36.76 11.62
N LEU A 133 25.11 -36.43 10.54
CA LEU A 133 26.41 -37.07 10.22
C LEU A 133 27.48 -36.68 11.24
N MET A 134 27.55 -35.42 11.64
CA MET A 134 28.53 -34.95 12.63
C MET A 134 28.27 -35.58 14.01
N THR A 135 27.01 -35.65 14.44
CA THR A 135 26.65 -36.32 15.70
C THR A 135 26.98 -37.81 15.67
N ALA A 136 26.66 -38.51 14.58
CA ALA A 136 27.04 -39.91 14.40
C ALA A 136 28.57 -40.11 14.44
N ALA A 137 29.33 -39.22 13.79
CA ALA A 137 30.79 -39.27 13.80
C ALA A 137 31.35 -39.04 15.21
N VAL A 138 30.81 -38.10 15.98
CA VAL A 138 31.21 -37.84 17.37
C VAL A 138 30.92 -39.04 18.26
N VAL A 139 29.71 -39.61 18.17
CA VAL A 139 29.33 -40.80 18.95
C VAL A 139 30.22 -42.00 18.61
N TRP A 140 30.50 -42.21 17.33
CA TRP A 140 31.37 -43.30 16.89
C TRP A 140 32.80 -43.13 17.41
N ARG A 141 33.35 -41.91 17.31
CA ARG A 141 34.67 -41.59 17.87
C ARG A 141 34.72 -41.80 19.38
N SER A 142 33.74 -41.29 20.12
CA SER A 142 33.66 -41.41 21.57
C SER A 142 33.64 -42.88 22.02
N LYS A 143 32.78 -43.72 21.43
CA LYS A 143 32.73 -45.16 21.74
C LYS A 143 34.02 -45.89 21.42
N ARG A 144 34.69 -45.54 20.30
CA ARG A 144 35.97 -46.18 19.96
C ARG A 144 37.07 -45.79 20.95
N THR A 145 37.08 -44.56 21.44
CA THR A 145 38.08 -44.11 22.43
C THR A 145 37.86 -44.76 23.80
N GLU A 146 36.60 -44.93 24.24
CA GLU A 146 36.30 -45.65 25.50
C GLU A 146 36.59 -47.15 25.41
N GLY A 147 36.34 -47.80 24.27
CA GLY A 147 36.67 -49.22 24.08
C GLY A 147 38.17 -49.52 23.91
N MET A 148 39.02 -48.49 23.89
CA MET A 148 40.47 -48.58 23.72
C MET A 148 41.24 -48.18 24.98
N LEU A 149 40.55 -47.69 26.02
CA LEU A 149 41.02 -47.46 27.39
C LEU A 149 40.62 -48.63 28.29
#